data_AF-A0A542AW40-F1
#
_entry.id   AF-A0A542AW40-F1
#
_cell.length_a   1.000
_cell.length_b   1.000
_cell.length_c   1.000
_cell.angle_alpha   90.00
_cell.angle_beta   90.00
_cell.angle_gamma   90.00
#
_symmetry.space_group_name_H-M   'P 1'
#
loop_
_entity.id
_entity.type
_entity.pdbx_description
1 polymer ?
#
loop_
_entity_poly.entity_id
_entity_poly.type
_entity_poly.pdbx_seq_one_letter_code
_entity_poly.pdbx_strand_id
1 'polypeptide(L)'
;MKKLIGLFALLLVVIGCENSNNKELSEQFDKLNRQHDSISKVHSDFKNNHDEMRMKYQEVNERLGSANIQDSTVFDEVARHSTILEQHDAIIKSHDQIIEDHQEMKANFNGKSDSEKKTQIDEMIKTHTKLMDEHSSMEEDHKEMEKEHETIIEKLNSSNTSS
;
A
#
# COMPACT_ATOMS: atom_id res chain seq x y z
N MET A 1 9.83 12.33 6.41
CA MET A 1 8.46 11.79 6.46
C MET A 1 8.08 11.50 7.91
N LYS A 2 6.88 11.87 8.37
CA LYS A 2 6.42 11.44 9.71
C LYS A 2 6.41 9.92 9.70
N LYS A 3 7.19 9.30 10.58
CA LYS A 3 7.25 7.84 10.68
C LYS A 3 5.84 7.33 10.96
N LEU A 4 5.19 6.72 9.96
CA LEU A 4 4.02 5.86 10.19
C LEU A 4 4.57 4.60 10.86
N ILE A 5 4.91 4.74 12.13
CA ILE A 5 5.35 3.65 12.98
C ILE A 5 4.14 2.75 13.14
N GLY A 6 4.16 1.63 12.41
CA GLY A 6 3.61 0.36 12.84
C GLY A 6 2.16 0.39 13.28
N LEU A 7 1.24 0.40 12.31
CA LEU A 7 -0.16 -0.03 12.52
C LEU A 7 -0.45 -1.41 11.92
N PHE A 8 0.60 -2.16 11.59
CA PHE A 8 0.51 -3.52 11.05
C PHE A 8 0.29 -4.62 12.10
N ALA A 9 0.09 -4.24 13.37
CA ALA A 9 -0.17 -5.19 14.44
C ALA A 9 -1.68 -5.41 14.64
N LEU A 10 -2.40 -5.83 13.61
CA LEU A 10 -3.76 -6.35 13.78
C LEU A 10 -3.76 -7.85 13.51
N LEU A 11 -3.47 -8.60 14.58
CA LEU A 11 -3.52 -10.05 14.67
C LEU A 11 -4.70 -10.65 13.88
N LEU A 12 -4.39 -11.30 12.76
CA LEU A 12 -5.23 -12.29 12.09
C LEU A 12 -5.33 -13.54 12.98
N VAL A 13 -5.97 -13.44 14.14
CA VAL A 13 -6.49 -14.62 14.83
C VAL A 13 -7.93 -14.78 14.39
N VAL A 14 -8.12 -15.51 13.30
CA VAL A 14 -9.38 -16.18 13.00
C VAL A 14 -9.06 -17.66 13.06
N ILE A 15 -9.22 -18.24 14.26
CA ILE A 15 -9.12 -19.67 14.46
C ILE A 15 -10.27 -20.28 13.66
N GLY A 16 -9.95 -21.08 12.66
CA GLY A 16 -10.93 -21.86 11.92
C GLY A 16 -11.62 -22.83 12.88
N CYS A 17 -12.81 -22.49 13.34
CA CYS A 17 -13.67 -23.36 14.13
C CYS A 17 -14.59 -24.15 13.19
N GLU A 18 -14.54 -25.48 13.32
CA GLU A 18 -15.24 -26.49 12.51
C GLU A 18 -16.77 -26.49 12.70
N ASN A 19 -17.29 -25.73 13.67
CA ASN A 19 -18.72 -25.62 14.01
C ASN A 19 -19.28 -24.22 13.75
N SER A 20 -19.43 -23.86 12.48
CA SER A 20 -19.89 -22.52 12.07
C SER A 20 -21.42 -22.39 12.18
N ASN A 21 -21.92 -21.87 13.30
CA ASN A 21 -23.32 -21.40 13.37
C ASN A 21 -23.41 -19.92 12.94
N ASN A 22 -24.61 -19.50 12.51
CA ASN A 22 -24.87 -18.16 12.00
C ASN A 22 -24.40 -17.00 12.91
N LYS A 23 -24.47 -17.21 14.24
CA LYS A 23 -24.04 -16.20 15.22
C LYS A 23 -22.52 -15.99 15.19
N GLU A 24 -21.75 -17.08 15.21
CA GLU A 24 -20.29 -17.01 15.15
C GLU A 24 -19.80 -16.40 13.82
N LEU A 25 -20.43 -16.77 12.71
CA LEU A 25 -20.12 -16.20 11.40
C LEU A 25 -20.38 -14.67 11.38
N SER A 26 -21.44 -14.22 12.03
CA SER A 26 -21.75 -12.79 12.13
C SER A 26 -20.74 -12.04 13.00
N GLU A 27 -20.29 -12.63 14.11
CA GLU A 27 -19.24 -12.05 14.96
C GLU A 27 -17.89 -11.96 14.23
N GLN A 28 -17.52 -12.99 13.45
CA GLN A 28 -16.33 -12.97 12.60
C GLN A 28 -16.41 -11.89 11.52
N PHE A 29 -17.56 -11.78 10.86
CA PHE A 29 -17.82 -10.74 9.88
C PHE A 29 -17.74 -9.33 10.48
N ASP A 30 -18.32 -9.10 11.66
CA ASP A 30 -18.22 -7.83 12.39
C ASP A 30 -16.77 -7.48 12.75
N LYS A 31 -15.97 -8.47 13.15
CA LYS A 31 -14.54 -8.26 13.40
C LYS A 31 -13.84 -7.83 12.12
N LEU A 32 -14.04 -8.56 11.02
CA LEU A 32 -13.45 -8.24 9.72
C LEU A 32 -13.86 -6.86 9.23
N ASN A 33 -15.11 -6.43 9.41
CA ASN A 33 -15.54 -5.07 9.09
C ASN A 33 -14.74 -4.00 9.86
N ARG A 34 -14.46 -4.22 11.14
CA ARG A 34 -13.62 -3.27 11.91
C ARG A 34 -12.17 -3.28 11.42
N GLN A 35 -11.66 -4.44 11.00
CA GLN A 35 -10.34 -4.52 10.37
C GLN A 35 -10.35 -3.74 9.05
N HIS A 36 -11.39 -3.91 8.24
CA HIS A 36 -11.58 -3.17 7.00
C HIS A 36 -11.57 -1.66 7.24
N ASP A 37 -12.32 -1.15 8.22
CA ASP A 37 -12.32 0.29 8.56
C ASP A 37 -10.91 0.80 8.89
N SER A 38 -10.11 -0.01 9.59
CA SER A 38 -8.70 0.33 9.88
C SER A 38 -7.83 0.27 8.62
N ILE A 39 -7.97 -0.76 7.80
CA ILE A 39 -7.24 -0.92 6.53
C ILE A 39 -7.55 0.25 5.60
N SER A 40 -8.81 0.63 5.43
CA SER A 40 -9.22 1.75 4.59
C SER A 40 -8.64 3.08 5.06
N LYS A 41 -8.50 3.28 6.38
CA LYS A 41 -7.80 4.45 6.93
C LYS A 41 -6.31 4.41 6.61
N VAL A 42 -5.64 3.28 6.86
CA VAL A 42 -4.22 3.10 6.54
C VAL A 42 -3.98 3.30 5.04
N HIS A 43 -4.86 2.78 4.20
CA HIS A 43 -4.82 2.94 2.76
C HIS A 43 -4.91 4.42 2.35
N SER A 44 -5.85 5.17 2.93
CA SER A 44 -5.95 6.61 2.71
C SER A 44 -4.69 7.37 3.15
N ASP A 45 -4.10 7.00 4.29
CA ASP A 45 -2.86 7.62 4.76
C ASP A 45 -1.68 7.27 3.83
N PHE A 46 -1.63 6.02 3.33
CA PHE A 46 -0.62 5.56 2.39
C PHE A 46 -0.70 6.30 1.05
N LYS A 47 -1.91 6.58 0.51
CA LYS A 47 -2.08 7.37 -0.72
C LYS A 47 -1.43 8.75 -0.61
N ASN A 48 -1.60 9.43 0.53
CA ASN A 48 -0.95 10.72 0.77
C ASN A 48 0.58 10.58 0.78
N ASN A 49 1.12 9.53 1.41
CA ASN A 49 2.57 9.27 1.39
C ASN A 49 3.07 8.96 -0.03
N HIS A 50 2.31 8.17 -0.80
CA HIS A 50 2.63 7.90 -2.19
C HIS A 50 2.67 9.19 -3.02
N ASP A 51 1.71 10.10 -2.85
CA ASP A 51 1.72 11.41 -3.50
C ASP A 51 2.93 12.25 -3.09
N GLU A 52 3.32 12.24 -1.81
CA GLU A 52 4.56 12.87 -1.33
C GLU A 52 5.81 12.29 -2.01
N MET A 53 5.86 10.96 -2.18
CA MET A 53 6.96 10.29 -2.88
C MET A 53 7.01 10.69 -4.37
N ARG A 54 5.86 10.81 -5.03
CA ARG A 54 5.80 11.29 -6.42
C ARG A 54 6.31 12.71 -6.55
N MET A 55 5.97 13.60 -5.61
CA MET A 55 6.48 14.98 -5.61
C MET A 55 8.01 15.01 -5.46
N LYS A 56 8.58 14.20 -4.56
CA LYS A 56 10.03 14.07 -4.42
C LYS A 56 10.70 13.53 -5.68
N TYR A 57 10.11 12.51 -6.29
CA TYR A 57 10.58 11.97 -7.57
C TYR A 57 10.60 13.05 -8.67
N GLN A 58 9.53 13.85 -8.77
CA GLN A 58 9.46 14.97 -9.72
C GLN A 58 10.56 15.99 -9.47
N GLU A 59 10.81 16.38 -8.21
CA GLU A 59 11.89 17.30 -7.86
C GLU A 59 13.26 16.75 -8.30
N VAL A 60 13.54 15.47 -8.01
CA VAL A 60 14.80 14.83 -8.42
C VAL A 60 14.94 14.83 -9.94
N ASN A 61 13.87 14.50 -10.67
CA ASN A 61 13.88 14.44 -12.12
C ASN A 61 14.08 15.82 -12.77
N GLU A 62 13.46 16.88 -12.23
CA GLU A 62 13.67 18.26 -12.69
C GLU A 62 15.12 18.74 -12.48
N ARG A 63 15.68 18.44 -11.31
CA ARG A 63 17.07 18.76 -10.99
C ARG A 63 18.04 17.99 -11.88
N LEU A 64 17.77 16.72 -12.13
CA LEU A 64 18.57 15.91 -13.05
C LEU A 64 18.55 16.48 -14.48
N GLY A 65 17.38 16.90 -14.97
CA GLY A 65 17.24 17.48 -16.30
C GLY A 65 17.98 18.81 -16.52
N SER A 66 18.34 19.51 -15.44
CA SER A 66 19.11 20.76 -15.48
C SER A 66 20.58 20.61 -15.12
N ALA A 67 21.00 19.41 -14.66
CA ALA A 67 22.36 19.14 -14.21
C ALA A 67 23.23 18.52 -15.32
N ASN A 68 24.52 18.87 -15.32
CA ASN A 68 25.52 18.22 -16.16
C ASN A 68 26.21 17.09 -15.37
N ILE A 69 25.54 15.94 -15.26
CA ILE A 69 26.05 14.77 -14.55
C ILE A 69 26.62 13.73 -15.54
N GLN A 70 27.83 13.24 -15.28
CA GLN A 70 28.48 12.22 -16.11
C GLN A 70 28.20 10.78 -15.64
N ASP A 71 27.75 10.62 -14.40
CA ASP A 71 27.41 9.32 -13.83
C ASP A 71 26.09 8.80 -14.42
N SER A 72 26.19 7.85 -15.35
CA SER A 72 25.03 7.29 -16.04
C SER A 72 24.11 6.49 -15.12
N THR A 73 24.61 6.00 -13.98
CA THR A 73 23.83 5.17 -13.04
C THR A 73 22.64 5.94 -12.44
N VAL A 74 22.75 7.27 -12.33
CA VAL A 74 21.67 8.13 -11.83
C VAL A 74 20.44 8.10 -12.75
N PHE A 75 20.65 8.01 -14.07
CA PHE A 75 19.52 7.93 -15.02
C PHE A 75 18.80 6.59 -14.91
N ASP A 76 19.55 5.51 -14.73
CA ASP A 76 18.98 4.16 -14.55
C ASP A 76 18.18 4.07 -13.25
N GLU A 77 18.70 4.63 -12.16
CA GLU A 77 18.01 4.71 -10.85
C GLU A 77 16.68 5.48 -10.97
N VAL A 78 16.69 6.68 -11.56
CA VAL A 78 15.48 7.49 -11.76
C VAL A 78 14.46 6.81 -12.68
N ALA A 79 14.91 6.11 -13.74
CA ALA A 79 14.01 5.36 -14.61
C ALA A 79 13.35 4.18 -13.87
N ARG A 80 14.11 3.48 -13.01
CA ARG A 80 13.57 2.42 -12.15
C ARG A 80 12.51 2.97 -11.19
N HIS A 81 12.76 4.12 -10.58
CA HIS A 81 11.79 4.77 -9.68
C HIS A 81 10.46 5.07 -10.37
N SER A 82 10.49 5.57 -11.62
CA SER A 82 9.26 5.79 -12.41
C SER A 82 8.46 4.51 -12.56
N THR A 83 9.13 3.40 -12.88
CA THR A 83 8.48 2.10 -13.09
C THR A 83 7.82 1.60 -11.80
N ILE A 84 8.50 1.76 -10.65
CA ILE A 84 7.96 1.35 -9.34
C ILE A 84 6.73 2.19 -8.99
N LEU A 85 6.78 3.52 -9.20
CA LEU A 85 5.64 4.40 -8.92
C LEU A 85 4.43 4.05 -9.79
N GLU A 86 4.62 3.74 -11.07
CA GLU A 86 3.54 3.30 -11.96
C GLU A 86 2.94 1.95 -11.52
N GLN A 87 3.77 1.03 -11.03
CA GLN A 87 3.30 -0.24 -10.47
C GLN A 87 2.47 -0.01 -9.20
N HIS A 88 2.93 0.87 -8.32
CA HIS A 88 2.20 1.26 -7.12
C HIS A 88 0.85 1.91 -7.45
N ASP A 89 0.79 2.78 -8.48
CA ASP A 89 -0.48 3.39 -8.94
C ASP A 89 -1.52 2.31 -9.31
N ALA A 90 -1.07 1.27 -10.03
CA ALA A 90 -1.94 0.16 -10.42
C ALA A 90 -2.43 -0.65 -9.21
N ILE A 91 -1.56 -0.88 -8.22
CA ILE A 91 -1.91 -1.55 -6.96
C ILE A 91 -2.90 -0.71 -6.15
N ILE A 92 -2.64 0.59 -5.96
CA ILE A 92 -3.53 1.53 -5.26
C ILE A 92 -4.91 1.53 -5.92
N LYS A 93 -4.98 1.59 -7.25
CA LYS A 93 -6.26 1.52 -7.97
C LYS A 93 -7.00 0.20 -7.73
N SER A 94 -6.28 -0.92 -7.67
CA SER A 94 -6.88 -2.22 -7.33
C SER A 94 -7.38 -2.24 -5.89
N HIS A 95 -6.69 -1.57 -4.96
CA HIS A 95 -7.10 -1.48 -3.55
C HIS A 95 -8.35 -0.62 -3.38
N ASP A 96 -8.42 0.51 -4.08
CA ASP A 96 -9.62 1.37 -4.10
C ASP A 96 -10.87 0.56 -4.50
N GLN A 97 -10.76 -0.27 -5.55
CA GLN A 97 -11.87 -1.15 -5.97
C GLN A 97 -12.26 -2.16 -4.88
N ILE A 98 -11.29 -2.79 -4.22
CA ILE A 98 -11.57 -3.75 -3.13
C ILE A 98 -12.28 -3.05 -1.96
N ILE A 99 -11.90 -1.81 -1.65
CA ILE A 99 -12.54 -1.00 -0.60
C ILE A 99 -13.99 -0.65 -0.96
N GLU A 100 -14.24 -0.32 -2.22
CA GLU A 100 -15.60 -0.06 -2.71
C GLU A 100 -16.47 -1.33 -2.67
N ASP A 101 -15.98 -2.45 -3.19
CA ASP A 101 -16.69 -3.73 -3.26
C ASP A 101 -17.08 -4.26 -1.87
N HIS A 102 -16.27 -3.94 -0.85
CA HIS A 102 -16.55 -4.35 0.52
C HIS A 102 -17.86 -3.76 1.07
N GLN A 103 -18.30 -2.58 0.59
CA GLN A 103 -19.60 -2.04 0.97
C GLN A 103 -20.77 -2.90 0.45
N GLU A 104 -20.65 -3.42 -0.78
CA GLU A 104 -21.65 -4.32 -1.36
C GLU A 104 -21.68 -5.66 -0.61
N MET A 105 -20.51 -6.20 -0.28
CA MET A 105 -20.37 -7.43 0.51
C MET A 105 -21.12 -7.32 1.86
N LYS A 106 -21.04 -6.16 2.51
CA LYS A 106 -21.73 -5.91 3.79
C LYS A 106 -23.25 -5.86 3.67
N ALA A 107 -23.79 -5.30 2.60
CA ALA A 107 -25.23 -5.21 2.41
C ALA A 107 -25.89 -6.60 2.30
N ASN A 108 -25.19 -7.56 1.68
CA ASN A 108 -25.75 -8.87 1.35
C ASN A 108 -25.41 -9.98 2.35
N PHE A 109 -24.53 -9.74 3.32
CA PHE A 109 -24.03 -10.79 4.23
C PHE A 109 -25.15 -11.50 5.01
N ASN A 110 -26.10 -10.75 5.57
CA ASN A 110 -27.15 -11.34 6.42
C ASN A 110 -28.16 -12.21 5.66
N GLY A 111 -28.31 -11.99 4.34
CA GLY A 111 -29.22 -12.77 3.48
C GLY A 111 -28.64 -14.09 2.98
N LYS A 112 -27.35 -14.35 3.24
CA LYS A 112 -26.63 -15.54 2.78
C LYS A 112 -26.83 -16.75 3.69
N SER A 113 -26.78 -17.94 3.10
CA SER A 113 -26.65 -19.19 3.86
C SER A 113 -25.33 -19.24 4.64
N ASP A 114 -25.23 -20.10 5.66
CA ASP A 114 -24.01 -20.22 6.47
C ASP A 114 -22.78 -20.61 5.62
N SER A 115 -22.97 -21.43 4.57
CA SER A 115 -21.89 -21.80 3.64
C SER A 115 -21.41 -20.60 2.79
N GLU A 116 -22.34 -19.78 2.32
CA GLU A 116 -22.02 -18.57 1.55
C GLU A 116 -21.36 -17.51 2.44
N LYS A 117 -21.83 -17.35 3.68
CA LYS A 117 -21.21 -16.47 4.68
C LYS A 117 -19.76 -16.88 4.95
N LYS A 118 -19.50 -18.18 5.14
CA LYS A 118 -18.14 -18.69 5.34
C LYS A 118 -17.24 -18.39 4.14
N THR A 119 -17.73 -18.65 2.93
CA THR A 119 -16.99 -18.34 1.69
C THR A 119 -16.62 -16.86 1.60
N GLN A 120 -17.57 -15.97 1.91
CA GLN A 120 -17.34 -14.52 1.92
C GLN A 120 -16.33 -14.10 3.00
N ILE A 121 -16.40 -14.68 4.20
CA ILE A 121 -15.43 -14.43 5.28
C ILE A 121 -14.02 -14.85 4.86
N ASP A 122 -13.88 -16.03 4.28
CA ASP A 122 -12.58 -16.53 3.79
C ASP A 122 -12.00 -15.61 2.70
N GLU A 123 -12.86 -15.10 1.81
CA GLU A 123 -12.46 -14.13 0.78
C GLU A 123 -12.03 -12.79 1.38
N MET A 124 -12.77 -12.25 2.37
CA MET A 124 -12.38 -11.03 3.09
C MET A 124 -11.04 -11.18 3.81
N ILE A 125 -10.79 -12.33 4.44
CA ILE A 125 -9.51 -12.61 5.09
C ILE A 125 -8.39 -12.55 4.05
N LYS A 126 -8.57 -13.24 2.92
CA LYS A 126 -7.57 -13.29 1.85
C LYS A 126 -7.29 -11.90 1.26
N THR A 127 -8.33 -11.10 1.02
CA THR A 127 -8.16 -9.74 0.47
C THR A 127 -7.48 -8.84 1.49
N HIS A 128 -7.87 -8.87 2.78
CA HIS A 128 -7.19 -8.11 3.83
C HIS A 128 -5.72 -8.48 3.96
N THR A 129 -5.37 -9.77 3.97
CA THR A 129 -3.96 -10.21 3.99
C THR A 129 -3.20 -9.68 2.79
N LYS A 130 -3.75 -9.81 1.57
CA LYS A 130 -3.13 -9.30 0.36
C LYS A 130 -2.88 -7.78 0.42
N LEU A 131 -3.89 -6.99 0.83
CA LEU A 131 -3.77 -5.54 0.97
C LEU A 131 -2.63 -5.16 1.93
N MET A 132 -2.56 -5.86 3.07
CA MET A 132 -1.52 -5.65 4.07
C MET A 132 -0.13 -6.01 3.50
N ASP A 133 0.04 -7.17 2.89
CA ASP A 133 1.33 -7.61 2.33
C ASP A 133 1.82 -6.64 1.24
N GLU A 134 0.93 -6.21 0.35
CA GLU A 134 1.26 -5.24 -0.70
C GLU A 134 1.62 -3.86 -0.11
N HIS A 135 0.91 -3.37 0.91
CA HIS A 135 1.29 -2.14 1.60
C HIS A 135 2.69 -2.24 2.24
N SER A 136 3.02 -3.37 2.88
CA SER A 136 4.34 -3.57 3.47
C SER A 136 5.44 -3.52 2.42
N SER A 137 5.23 -4.17 1.26
CA SER A 137 6.19 -4.14 0.15
C SER A 137 6.37 -2.73 -0.39
N MET A 138 5.28 -1.99 -0.63
CA MET A 138 5.36 -0.63 -1.17
C MET A 138 6.04 0.34 -0.19
N GLU A 139 5.84 0.16 1.12
CA GLU A 139 6.55 0.94 2.14
C GLU A 139 8.06 0.65 2.17
N GLU A 140 8.48 -0.58 1.88
CA GLU A 140 9.89 -0.93 1.74
C GLU A 140 10.51 -0.26 0.52
N ASP A 141 9.82 -0.33 -0.63
CA ASP A 141 10.21 0.38 -1.85
C ASP A 141 10.37 1.89 -1.60
N HIS A 142 9.41 2.52 -0.91
CA HIS A 142 9.48 3.96 -0.60
C HIS A 142 10.68 4.32 0.29
N LYS A 143 11.06 3.45 1.24
CA LYS A 143 12.23 3.68 2.09
C LYS A 143 13.52 3.58 1.29
N GLU A 144 13.62 2.61 0.38
CA GLU A 144 14.76 2.46 -0.50
C GLU A 144 14.88 3.68 -1.43
N MET A 145 13.78 4.05 -2.08
CA MET A 145 13.71 5.21 -2.97
C MET A 145 14.07 6.52 -2.26
N GLU A 146 13.65 6.73 -1.01
CA GLU A 146 14.04 7.94 -0.25
C GLU A 146 15.55 8.03 -0.07
N LYS A 147 16.21 6.93 0.30
CA LYS A 147 17.66 6.87 0.47
C LYS A 147 18.40 7.09 -0.85
N GLU A 148 17.86 6.56 -1.94
CA GLU A 148 18.43 6.74 -3.28
C GLU A 148 18.25 8.19 -3.76
N HIS A 149 17.08 8.80 -3.52
CA HIS A 149 16.87 10.23 -3.79
C HIS A 149 17.87 11.12 -3.03
N GLU A 150 18.13 10.83 -1.75
CA GLU A 150 19.16 11.55 -0.97
C GLU A 150 20.54 11.44 -1.64
N THR A 151 20.93 10.22 -2.03
CA THR A 151 22.21 9.95 -2.71
C THR A 151 22.31 10.68 -4.05
N ILE A 152 21.25 10.65 -4.86
CA ILE A 152 21.19 11.34 -6.16
C ILE A 152 21.32 12.85 -5.96
N ILE A 153 20.61 13.42 -4.98
CA ILE A 153 20.67 14.86 -4.66
C ILE A 153 22.09 15.28 -4.27
N GLU A 154 22.81 14.48 -3.49
CA GLU A 154 24.21 14.73 -3.13
C GLU A 154 25.13 14.73 -4.36
N LYS A 155 24.97 13.76 -5.27
CA LYS A 155 25.72 13.69 -6.54
C LYS A 155 25.44 14.92 -7.42
N LEU A 156 24.17 15.34 -7.52
CA LEU A 156 23.76 16.52 -8.30
C LEU A 156 24.37 17.81 -7.72
N ASN A 157 24.35 17.97 -6.40
CA ASN A 157 24.96 19.12 -5.73
C ASN A 157 26.47 19.20 -5.96
N SER A 158 27.17 18.06 -5.91
CA SER A 158 28.62 17.98 -6.12
C SER A 158 29.03 18.29 -7.56
N SER A 159 28.18 17.94 -8.53
CA SER A 159 28.39 18.21 -9.95
C SER A 159 28.22 19.71 -10.27
N ASN A 160 27.26 20.37 -9.64
CA ASN A 160 26.97 21.79 -9.84
C ASN A 160 27.98 22.74 -9.19
N THR A 161 28.71 22.32 -8.15
CA THR A 161 29.75 23.14 -7.49
C THR A 161 31.13 23.02 -8.16
N SER A 162 31.29 22.08 -9.10
CA SER A 162 32.53 21.84 -9.83
C SER A 162 32.57 22.52 -11.22
N SER A 163 31.53 23.28 -11.57
CA SER A 163 31.41 24.11 -12.79
C SER A 163 31.59 25.59 -12.48
#